data_AF-L5LV40-F1
#
_entry.id   AF-L5LV40-F1
#
_cell.length_a   1.000
_cell.length_b   1.000
_cell.length_c   1.000
_cell.angle_alpha   90.00
_cell.angle_beta   90.00
_cell.angle_gamma   90.00
#
_symmetry.space_group_name_H-M   'P 1'
#
loop_
_entity.id
_entity.type
_entity.pdbx_description
1 polymer ?
#
loop_
_entity_poly.entity_id
_entity_poly.type
_entity_poly.pdbx_seq_one_letter_code
_entity_poly.pdbx_strand_id
1 'polypeptide(L)'
;MRAAHSRPKSSSLASSPPPSEEQMTCNQPVQVRGAVAPQATHHIRETTADLLNEAKQRLGKVVKDTTRYQVLLDGLVLQGLYQLLEPRMIVCCRKQDFPLVKAAVQKAIPMYKIATNKDVDVQIDQEVYLPEEIAGGVEIYNGDRKIKVSNTLESRLDLIAQQMMPEVRGALFGANANRKFLD
;
A
#
# COMPACT_ATOMS: atom_id res chain seq x y z
N MET A 1 -72.05 -9.20 -76.72
CA MET A 1 -71.88 -7.75 -76.45
C MET A 1 -71.15 -7.58 -75.12
N ARG A 2 -70.06 -6.80 -75.12
CA ARG A 2 -69.30 -6.21 -73.99
C ARG A 2 -68.61 -7.20 -73.02
N ALA A 3 -67.27 -7.30 -73.03
CA ALA A 3 -66.30 -6.43 -72.31
C ALA A 3 -66.60 -6.41 -70.80
N ALA A 4 -65.70 -6.82 -69.88
CA ALA A 4 -64.48 -6.11 -69.55
C ALA A 4 -63.80 -6.77 -68.31
N HIS A 5 -62.46 -6.89 -68.33
CA HIS A 5 -61.48 -6.63 -67.24
C HIS A 5 -61.64 -7.39 -65.88
N SER A 6 -60.63 -7.98 -65.22
CA SER A 6 -59.18 -7.73 -65.14
C SER A 6 -58.45 -8.90 -64.44
N ARG A 7 -57.18 -9.09 -64.81
CA ARG A 7 -56.11 -9.98 -64.26
C ARG A 7 -55.66 -9.55 -62.83
N PRO A 8 -54.80 -10.30 -62.07
CA PRO A 8 -53.64 -11.13 -62.50
C PRO A 8 -53.48 -12.52 -61.79
N LYS A 9 -52.83 -13.55 -62.37
CA LYS A 9 -51.37 -13.86 -62.53
C LYS A 9 -50.55 -13.62 -61.25
N SER A 10 -49.58 -14.42 -60.80
CA SER A 10 -49.11 -15.81 -60.98
C SER A 10 -47.89 -15.92 -60.05
N SER A 11 -47.66 -17.09 -59.45
CA SER A 11 -46.47 -17.51 -58.71
C SER A 11 -45.13 -17.28 -59.42
N SER A 12 -44.05 -16.98 -58.67
CA SER A 12 -42.72 -17.63 -58.85
C SER A 12 -41.69 -17.15 -57.80
N LEU A 13 -40.77 -18.06 -57.50
CA LEU A 13 -39.71 -18.03 -56.49
C LEU A 13 -38.53 -17.06 -56.74
N ALA A 14 -37.85 -16.78 -55.63
CA ALA A 14 -36.39 -16.62 -55.41
C ALA A 14 -35.57 -15.60 -56.21
N SER A 15 -34.92 -14.69 -55.48
CA SER A 15 -33.44 -14.48 -55.47
C SER A 15 -33.08 -13.24 -54.64
N SER A 16 -32.09 -13.37 -53.77
CA SER A 16 -31.53 -12.33 -52.89
C SER A 16 -30.51 -11.43 -53.61
N PRO A 17 -30.40 -10.14 -53.27
CA PRO A 17 -29.24 -9.30 -53.57
C PRO A 17 -28.39 -8.94 -52.33
N PRO A 18 -27.14 -8.43 -52.51
CA PRO A 18 -26.03 -8.44 -51.54
C PRO A 18 -26.05 -7.26 -50.55
N PRO A 19 -25.15 -7.22 -49.53
CA PRO A 19 -25.11 -6.13 -48.57
C PRO A 19 -24.44 -4.91 -49.19
N SER A 20 -25.08 -3.75 -49.10
CA SER A 20 -24.41 -2.45 -49.28
C SER A 20 -23.94 -1.94 -47.93
N GLU A 21 -22.62 -1.97 -47.74
CA GLU A 21 -21.89 -1.17 -46.77
C GLU A 21 -22.22 0.32 -46.96
N GLU A 22 -22.74 0.96 -45.92
CA GLU A 22 -22.44 2.35 -45.62
C GLU A 22 -22.12 2.45 -44.13
N GLN A 23 -20.88 2.84 -43.85
CA GLN A 23 -20.35 3.09 -42.52
C GLN A 23 -20.87 4.42 -41.95
N MET A 24 -20.60 4.63 -40.65
CA MET A 24 -20.80 5.87 -39.87
C MET A 24 -22.27 6.12 -39.50
N THR A 25 -22.68 6.16 -38.22
CA THR A 25 -22.05 6.79 -37.06
C THR A 25 -22.68 6.27 -35.76
N CYS A 26 -21.97 6.53 -34.66
CA CYS A 26 -22.40 6.59 -33.26
C CYS A 26 -21.74 5.53 -32.37
N ASN A 27 -20.43 5.73 -32.16
CA ASN A 27 -19.82 5.46 -30.86
C ASN A 27 -20.67 6.14 -29.78
N GLN A 28 -21.52 5.39 -29.09
CA GLN A 28 -22.04 5.86 -27.82
C GLN A 28 -20.89 5.78 -26.81
N PRO A 29 -20.45 6.90 -26.21
CA PRO A 29 -19.55 6.80 -25.09
C PRO A 29 -20.29 6.10 -23.96
N VAL A 30 -19.77 4.96 -23.51
CA VAL A 30 -20.11 4.44 -22.19
C VAL A 30 -19.68 5.51 -21.21
N GLN A 31 -20.65 6.29 -20.73
CA GLN A 31 -20.43 7.32 -19.73
C GLN A 31 -20.02 6.60 -18.44
N VAL A 32 -18.71 6.41 -18.24
CA VAL A 32 -18.16 6.06 -16.93
C VAL A 32 -18.39 7.28 -16.04
N ARG A 33 -19.56 7.39 -15.41
CA ARG A 33 -19.82 8.32 -14.30
C ARG A 33 -19.01 7.83 -13.09
N GLY A 34 -17.70 8.03 -13.16
CA GLY A 34 -16.74 7.79 -12.09
C GLY A 34 -16.38 9.06 -11.34
N ALA A 35 -17.30 10.03 -11.22
CA ALA A 35 -17.13 11.13 -10.28
C ALA A 35 -17.79 10.70 -8.96
N VAL A 36 -17.04 9.98 -8.13
CA VAL A 36 -17.43 9.79 -6.72
C VAL A 36 -17.52 11.21 -6.12
N ALA A 37 -18.65 11.56 -5.52
CA ALA A 37 -18.90 12.89 -4.98
C ALA A 37 -17.71 13.34 -4.10
N PRO A 38 -17.14 14.55 -4.33
CA PRO A 38 -15.90 14.99 -3.66
C PRO A 38 -16.03 15.06 -2.13
N GLN A 39 -17.25 15.15 -1.61
CA GLN A 39 -17.53 15.12 -0.16
C GLN A 39 -17.34 13.73 0.45
N ALA A 40 -17.69 12.64 -0.26
CA ALA A 40 -17.56 11.28 0.26
C ALA A 40 -16.09 10.84 0.34
N THR A 41 -15.25 11.28 -0.61
CA THR A 41 -13.81 11.00 -0.58
C THR A 41 -13.09 11.81 0.50
N HIS A 42 -13.55 13.01 0.81
CA HIS A 42 -13.02 13.82 1.92
C HIS A 42 -13.29 13.15 3.27
N HIS A 43 -14.53 12.72 3.50
CA HIS A 43 -14.91 12.11 4.77
C HIS A 43 -14.19 10.78 5.03
N ILE A 44 -14.03 9.94 3.99
CA ILE A 44 -13.24 8.70 4.10
C ILE A 44 -11.79 9.01 4.49
N ARG A 45 -11.18 10.05 3.92
CA ARG A 45 -9.80 10.45 4.24
C ARG A 45 -9.68 10.94 5.69
N GLU A 46 -10.63 11.75 6.16
CA GLU A 46 -10.64 12.22 7.55
C GLU A 46 -10.84 11.07 8.54
N THR A 47 -11.86 10.24 8.38
CA THR A 47 -12.11 9.11 9.29
C THR A 47 -10.94 8.13 9.33
N THR A 48 -10.29 7.92 8.19
CA THR A 48 -9.07 7.11 8.13
C THR A 48 -7.92 7.78 8.88
N ALA A 49 -7.72 9.08 8.69
CA ALA A 49 -6.66 9.82 9.37
C ALA A 49 -6.84 9.79 10.90
N ASP A 50 -8.07 9.92 11.38
CA ASP A 50 -8.40 9.82 12.81
C ASP A 50 -8.08 8.42 13.37
N LEU A 51 -8.44 7.37 12.64
CA LEU A 51 -8.14 5.98 13.01
C LEU A 51 -6.63 5.72 13.06
N LEU A 52 -5.88 6.25 12.10
CA LEU A 52 -4.41 6.14 12.10
C LEU A 52 -3.79 6.95 13.24
N ASN A 53 -4.32 8.12 13.57
CA ASN A 53 -3.88 8.89 14.72
C ASN A 53 -4.12 8.14 16.03
N GLU A 54 -5.28 7.48 16.19
CA GLU A 54 -5.54 6.65 17.35
C GLU A 54 -4.57 5.45 17.42
N ALA A 55 -4.27 4.81 16.29
CA ALA A 55 -3.29 3.75 16.22
C ALA A 55 -1.88 4.23 16.63
N LYS A 56 -1.47 5.45 16.22
CA LYS A 56 -0.22 6.09 16.69
C LYS A 56 -0.21 6.29 18.20
N GLN A 57 -1.32 6.75 18.78
CA GLN A 57 -1.42 6.87 20.25
C GLN A 57 -1.31 5.52 20.96
N ARG A 58 -1.85 4.44 20.38
CA ARG A 58 -1.72 3.08 20.91
C ARG A 58 -0.28 2.55 20.80
N LEU A 59 0.44 2.86 19.73
CA LEU A 59 1.88 2.54 19.60
C LEU A 59 2.68 3.21 20.72
N GLY A 60 2.36 4.46 21.06
CA GLY A 60 2.98 5.16 22.19
C GLY A 60 2.79 4.44 23.54
N LYS A 61 1.73 3.66 23.73
CA LYS A 61 1.53 2.84 24.93
C LYS A 61 2.46 1.61 24.96
N VAL A 62 2.73 1.00 23.80
CA VAL A 62 3.63 -0.16 23.69
C VAL A 62 5.08 0.25 24.00
N VAL A 63 5.46 1.45 23.57
CA VAL A 63 6.81 2.01 23.81
C VAL A 63 7.09 2.24 25.29
N LYS A 64 6.05 2.50 26.10
CA LYS A 64 6.19 2.64 27.57
C LYS A 64 6.51 1.33 28.27
N ASP A 65 6.17 0.19 27.68
CA ASP A 65 6.53 -1.12 28.20
C ASP A 65 7.92 -1.51 27.67
N THR A 66 8.96 -1.24 28.47
CA THR A 66 10.35 -1.44 28.08
C THR A 66 10.66 -2.89 27.68
N THR A 67 10.02 -3.88 28.30
CA THR A 67 10.26 -5.29 27.99
C THR A 67 9.71 -5.64 26.62
N ARG A 68 8.46 -5.25 26.34
CA ARG A 68 7.85 -5.46 25.02
C ARG A 68 8.56 -4.64 23.94
N TYR A 69 8.93 -3.40 24.26
CA TYR A 69 9.62 -2.52 23.33
C TYR A 69 11.04 -3.00 23.00
N GLN A 70 11.78 -3.56 23.97
CA GLN A 70 13.08 -4.18 23.70
C GLN A 70 12.97 -5.33 22.70
N VAL A 71 12.02 -6.26 22.89
CA VAL A 71 11.80 -7.37 21.95
C VAL A 71 11.45 -6.86 20.55
N LEU A 72 10.65 -5.82 20.47
CA LEU A 72 10.32 -5.17 19.21
C LEU A 72 11.57 -4.57 18.56
N LEU A 73 12.39 -3.80 19.30
CA LEU A 73 13.63 -3.21 18.81
C LEU A 73 14.64 -4.26 18.33
N ASP A 74 14.78 -5.38 19.05
CA ASP A 74 15.63 -6.50 18.64
C ASP A 74 15.26 -6.98 17.21
N GLY A 75 13.97 -7.12 16.93
CA GLY A 75 13.46 -7.50 15.61
C GLY A 75 13.57 -6.37 14.57
N LEU A 76 13.30 -5.12 14.94
CA LEU A 76 13.37 -3.97 14.04
C LEU A 76 14.81 -3.72 13.57
N VAL A 77 15.79 -3.79 14.47
CA VAL A 77 17.20 -3.63 14.11
C VAL A 77 17.60 -4.76 13.14
N LEU A 78 17.36 -6.02 13.52
CA LEU A 78 17.74 -7.16 12.71
C LEU A 78 17.12 -7.12 11.31
N GLN A 79 15.82 -6.81 11.21
CA GLN A 79 15.14 -6.71 9.92
C GLN A 79 15.75 -5.62 9.03
N GLY A 80 16.10 -4.46 9.60
CA GLY A 80 16.73 -3.40 8.81
C GLY A 80 18.15 -3.76 8.36
N LEU A 81 18.91 -4.52 9.16
CA LEU A 81 20.20 -5.08 8.72
C LEU A 81 20.02 -6.01 7.51
N TYR A 82 19.04 -6.94 7.58
CA TYR A 82 18.74 -7.83 6.45
C TYR A 82 18.22 -7.13 5.20
N GLN A 83 17.61 -5.97 5.34
CA GLN A 83 17.14 -5.20 4.20
C GLN A 83 18.28 -4.44 3.50
N LEU A 84 19.30 -4.01 4.26
CA LEU A 84 20.39 -3.20 3.74
C LEU A 84 21.54 -4.05 3.15
N LEU A 85 21.92 -5.16 3.81
CA LEU A 85 22.96 -6.10 3.36
C LEU A 85 24.35 -5.51 3.02
N GLU A 86 24.67 -4.35 3.58
CA GLU A 86 25.95 -3.64 3.46
C GLU A 86 26.99 -4.08 4.52
N PRO A 87 28.30 -3.93 4.25
CA PRO A 87 29.35 -4.30 5.20
C PRO A 87 29.46 -3.33 6.38
N ARG A 88 29.06 -2.06 6.20
CA ARG A 88 29.06 -1.04 7.25
C ARG A 88 27.70 -0.37 7.31
N MET A 89 27.12 -0.35 8.51
CA MET A 89 25.80 0.20 8.77
C MET A 89 25.82 1.14 9.98
N ILE A 90 25.03 2.21 9.90
CA ILE A 90 24.91 3.23 10.94
C ILE A 90 23.45 3.26 11.40
N VAL A 91 23.21 2.99 12.68
CA VAL A 91 21.88 2.96 13.28
C VAL A 91 21.61 4.30 13.98
N CYS A 92 20.59 5.00 13.53
CA CYS A 92 20.05 6.18 14.17
C CYS A 92 18.80 5.81 14.99
N CYS A 93 18.73 6.30 16.21
CA CYS A 93 17.62 6.09 17.12
C CYS A 93 17.31 7.37 17.89
N ARG A 94 16.24 7.37 18.69
CA ARG A 94 15.98 8.47 19.62
C ARG A 94 16.97 8.41 20.78
N LYS A 95 17.34 9.58 21.33
CA LYS A 95 18.28 9.68 22.47
C LYS A 95 17.90 8.77 23.64
N GLN A 96 16.62 8.75 24.00
CA GLN A 96 16.09 7.92 25.10
C GLN A 96 16.16 6.41 24.85
N ASP A 97 16.16 5.99 23.58
CA ASP A 97 16.17 4.57 23.19
C ASP A 97 17.59 4.00 23.03
N PHE A 98 18.61 4.86 23.09
CA PHE A 98 20.01 4.49 22.92
C PHE A 98 20.45 3.23 23.69
N PRO A 99 20.19 3.07 25.02
CA PRO A 99 20.60 1.87 25.74
C PRO A 99 19.92 0.59 25.22
N LEU A 100 18.64 0.69 24.82
CA LEU A 100 17.85 -0.43 24.31
C LEU A 100 18.34 -0.84 22.92
N VAL A 101 18.61 0.15 22.06
CA VAL A 101 19.14 -0.07 20.70
C VAL A 101 20.56 -0.63 20.76
N LYS A 102 21.40 -0.20 21.70
CA LYS A 102 22.72 -0.79 21.93
C LYS A 102 22.65 -2.28 22.25
N ALA A 103 21.74 -2.68 23.13
CA ALA A 103 21.50 -4.09 23.42
C ALA A 103 20.96 -4.85 22.20
N ALA A 104 20.03 -4.24 21.44
CA ALA A 104 19.47 -4.83 20.23
C ALA A 104 20.53 -5.07 19.15
N VAL A 105 21.42 -4.09 18.90
CA VAL A 105 22.53 -4.22 17.95
C VAL A 105 23.48 -5.34 18.35
N GLN A 106 23.85 -5.44 19.63
CA GLN A 106 24.72 -6.51 20.13
C GLN A 106 24.12 -7.91 19.91
N LYS A 107 22.80 -8.06 20.02
CA LYS A 107 22.11 -9.31 19.71
C LYS A 107 21.94 -9.55 18.20
N ALA A 108 21.78 -8.49 17.41
CA ALA A 108 21.52 -8.59 15.99
C ALA A 108 22.76 -9.00 15.18
N ILE A 109 23.96 -8.55 15.54
CA ILE A 109 25.23 -8.88 14.85
C ILE A 109 25.45 -10.40 14.71
N PRO A 110 25.38 -11.23 15.77
CA PRO A 110 25.58 -12.68 15.62
C PRO A 110 24.48 -13.34 14.78
N MET A 111 23.21 -12.91 14.93
CA MET A 111 22.11 -13.44 14.11
C MET A 111 22.26 -13.09 12.63
N TYR A 112 22.71 -11.87 12.34
CA TYR A 112 23.00 -11.43 10.97
C TYR A 112 24.12 -12.25 10.35
N LYS A 113 25.23 -12.46 11.09
CA LYS A 113 26.38 -13.25 10.62
C LYS A 113 25.99 -14.69 10.32
N ILE A 114 25.19 -15.33 11.18
CA ILE A 114 24.71 -16.71 10.96
C ILE A 114 23.84 -16.80 9.70
N ALA A 115 22.92 -15.86 9.49
CA ALA A 115 21.97 -15.93 8.39
C ALA A 115 22.59 -15.55 7.03
N THR A 116 23.55 -14.62 7.01
CA THR A 116 24.13 -14.09 5.76
C THR A 116 25.52 -14.62 5.43
N ASN A 117 26.20 -15.25 6.40
CA ASN A 117 27.63 -15.61 6.32
C ASN A 117 28.55 -14.42 6.01
N LYS A 118 28.15 -13.19 6.36
CA LYS A 118 28.92 -11.97 6.17
C LYS A 118 29.19 -11.30 7.51
N ASP A 119 30.40 -10.77 7.65
CA ASP A 119 30.72 -9.85 8.74
C ASP A 119 30.12 -8.47 8.46
N VAL A 120 29.69 -7.79 9.52
CA VAL A 120 29.08 -6.46 9.44
C VAL A 120 29.61 -5.58 10.58
N ASP A 121 29.99 -4.35 10.24
CA ASP A 121 30.31 -3.28 11.19
C ASP A 121 29.04 -2.43 11.42
N VAL A 122 28.41 -2.59 12.58
CA VAL A 122 27.20 -1.84 12.95
C VAL A 122 27.55 -0.83 14.04
N GLN A 123 27.42 0.44 13.72
CA GLN A 123 27.68 1.56 14.63
C GLN A 123 26.39 2.29 14.94
N ILE A 124 26.23 2.80 16.16
CA ILE A 124 25.10 3.65 16.53
C ILE A 124 25.54 5.11 16.42
N ASP A 125 24.76 5.91 15.71
CA ASP A 125 25.03 7.34 15.58
C ASP A 125 24.81 8.05 16.92
N GLN A 126 25.80 8.86 17.31
CA GLN A 126 25.76 9.65 18.54
C GLN A 126 25.67 11.16 18.27
N GLU A 127 25.73 11.58 17.02
CA GLU A 127 25.63 12.97 16.59
C GLU A 127 24.23 13.25 16.04
N VAL A 128 23.69 12.31 15.24
CA VAL A 128 22.38 12.42 14.61
C VAL A 128 21.39 11.46 15.27
N TYR A 129 20.42 12.02 15.98
CA TYR A 129 19.33 11.29 16.60
C TYR A 129 18.02 11.52 15.87
N LEU A 130 17.12 10.55 15.98
CA LEU A 130 15.74 10.71 15.55
C LEU A 130 15.02 11.73 16.45
N PRO A 131 14.11 12.56 15.89
CA PRO A 131 13.33 13.51 16.67
C PRO A 131 12.49 12.83 17.75
N GLU A 132 12.28 13.55 18.86
CA GLU A 132 11.59 13.03 20.05
C GLU A 132 10.08 12.82 19.83
N GLU A 133 9.51 13.50 18.82
CA GLU A 133 8.10 13.41 18.43
C GLU A 133 7.71 12.04 17.86
N ILE A 134 8.68 11.30 17.33
CA ILE A 134 8.47 9.96 16.79
C ILE A 134 8.22 9.01 17.97
N ALA A 135 7.24 8.10 17.86
CA ALA A 135 6.89 7.14 18.89
C ALA A 135 7.97 6.08 19.12
N GLY A 136 8.78 5.73 18.12
CA GLY A 136 9.96 4.88 18.30
C GLY A 136 10.45 4.16 17.06
N GLY A 137 11.37 3.22 17.31
CA GLY A 137 12.06 2.43 16.28
C GLY A 137 13.41 3.03 15.88
N VAL A 138 13.90 2.59 14.71
CA VAL A 138 15.26 2.87 14.26
C VAL A 138 15.29 3.23 12.77
N GLU A 139 16.25 4.05 12.38
CA GLU A 139 16.63 4.22 10.98
C GLU A 139 18.04 3.68 10.78
N ILE A 140 18.27 2.92 9.71
CA ILE A 140 19.57 2.31 9.44
C ILE A 140 20.08 2.84 8.10
N TYR A 141 21.29 3.38 8.13
CA TYR A 141 21.98 3.95 6.98
C TYR A 141 23.15 3.04 6.58
N ASN A 142 23.54 3.09 5.31
CA ASN A 142 24.83 2.52 4.90
C ASN A 142 25.99 3.41 5.35
N GLY A 143 27.23 2.92 5.24
CA GLY A 143 28.44 3.67 5.61
C GLY A 143 28.55 5.05 4.94
N ASP A 144 28.04 5.20 3.71
CA ASP A 144 28.05 6.46 2.95
C ASP A 144 26.83 7.37 3.23
N ARG A 145 25.88 6.93 4.08
CA ARG A 145 24.59 7.60 4.34
C ARG A 145 23.72 7.89 3.10
N LYS A 146 23.95 7.19 1.99
CA LYS A 146 23.18 7.31 0.74
C LYS A 146 21.91 6.48 0.74
N ILE A 147 21.97 5.29 1.35
CA ILE A 147 20.85 4.36 1.44
C ILE A 147 20.34 4.36 2.87
N LYS A 148 19.03 4.51 3.02
CA LYS A 148 18.35 4.53 4.31
C LYS A 148 17.22 3.50 4.34
N VAL A 149 17.17 2.73 5.41
CA VAL A 149 16.03 1.89 5.80
C VAL A 149 15.36 2.52 7.01
N SER A 150 14.20 3.15 6.78
CA SER A 150 13.37 3.69 7.88
C SER A 150 12.52 2.58 8.47
N ASN A 151 12.84 2.20 9.70
CA ASN A 151 12.14 1.15 10.44
C ASN A 151 11.54 1.68 11.74
N THR A 152 10.99 2.89 11.68
CA THR A 152 10.21 3.51 12.76
C THR A 152 8.82 2.91 12.85
N LEU A 153 8.18 3.05 14.01
CA LEU A 153 6.83 2.53 14.23
C LEU A 153 5.82 3.23 13.32
N GLU A 154 6.00 4.52 13.10
CA GLU A 154 5.21 5.35 12.19
C GLU A 154 5.32 4.87 10.76
N SER A 155 6.56 4.68 10.25
CA SER A 155 6.75 4.21 8.88
C SER A 155 6.09 2.85 8.67
N ARG A 156 6.18 1.94 9.66
CA ARG A 156 5.48 0.66 9.60
C ARG A 156 3.97 0.79 9.61
N LEU A 157 3.44 1.62 10.51
CA LEU A 157 2.01 1.85 10.59
C LEU A 157 1.48 2.42 9.27
N ASP A 158 2.18 3.41 8.70
CA ASP A 158 1.78 4.04 7.45
C ASP A 158 1.85 3.05 6.27
N LEU A 159 2.88 2.19 6.22
CA LEU A 159 2.99 1.12 5.21
C LEU A 159 1.86 0.10 5.32
N ILE A 160 1.58 -0.40 6.52
CA ILE A 160 0.50 -1.36 6.77
C ILE A 160 -0.84 -0.70 6.48
N ALA A 161 -1.05 0.54 6.91
CA ALA A 161 -2.26 1.29 6.66
C ALA A 161 -2.56 1.36 5.17
N GLN A 162 -1.59 1.76 4.34
CA GLN A 162 -1.74 1.85 2.88
C GLN A 162 -2.14 0.51 2.25
N GLN A 163 -1.57 -0.60 2.72
CA GLN A 163 -1.90 -1.94 2.23
C GLN A 163 -3.29 -2.41 2.68
N MET A 164 -3.68 -2.09 3.91
CA MET A 164 -4.95 -2.51 4.52
C MET A 164 -6.12 -1.55 4.20
N MET A 165 -5.85 -0.39 3.60
CA MET A 165 -6.87 0.62 3.24
C MET A 165 -8.09 0.03 2.52
N PRO A 166 -7.95 -0.90 1.54
CA PRO A 166 -9.11 -1.48 0.86
C PRO A 166 -10.02 -2.25 1.82
N GLU A 167 -9.44 -3.00 2.76
CA GLU A 167 -10.17 -3.78 3.76
C GLU A 167 -10.81 -2.89 4.82
N VAL A 168 -10.06 -1.90 5.32
CA VAL A 168 -10.57 -0.89 6.28
C VAL A 168 -11.76 -0.15 5.66
N ARG A 169 -11.68 0.22 4.39
CA ARG A 169 -12.79 0.86 3.68
C ARG A 169 -14.00 -0.07 3.55
N GLY A 170 -13.78 -1.34 3.24
CA GLY A 170 -14.85 -2.34 3.18
C GLY A 170 -15.52 -2.57 4.53
N ALA A 171 -14.75 -2.62 5.61
CA ALA A 171 -15.25 -2.80 6.97
C ALA A 171 -16.03 -1.58 7.49
N LEU A 172 -15.55 -0.35 7.21
CA LEU A 172 -16.18 0.88 7.68
C LEU A 172 -17.38 1.31 6.84
N PHE A 173 -17.34 1.13 5.52
CA PHE A 173 -18.33 1.68 4.59
C PHE A 173 -19.12 0.61 3.82
N GLY A 174 -18.86 -0.67 4.10
CA GLY A 174 -19.49 -1.80 3.42
C GLY A 174 -18.86 -2.12 2.05
N ALA A 175 -19.14 -3.32 1.56
CA ALA A 175 -18.69 -3.76 0.25
C ALA A 175 -19.37 -2.96 -0.87
N ASN A 176 -18.62 -2.64 -1.91
CA ASN A 176 -19.19 -1.97 -3.08
C ASN A 176 -20.09 -2.95 -3.85
N ALA A 177 -21.40 -2.69 -3.86
CA ALA A 177 -22.40 -3.51 -4.57
C ALA A 177 -22.12 -3.67 -6.07
N ASN A 178 -21.36 -2.76 -6.68
CA ASN A 178 -20.98 -2.82 -8.09
C ASN A 178 -19.67 -3.60 -8.35
N ARG A 179 -18.95 -4.05 -7.31
CA ARG A 179 -17.72 -4.85 -7.48
C ARG A 179 -18.08 -6.32 -7.69
N LYS A 180 -18.10 -6.73 -8.96
CA LYS A 180 -18.49 -8.10 -9.37
C LYS A 180 -17.35 -9.13 -9.30
N PHE A 181 -16.09 -8.68 -9.29
CA PHE A 181 -14.91 -9.55 -9.28
C PHE A 181 -13.87 -9.06 -8.27
N LEU A 182 -13.17 -10.01 -7.64
CA LEU A 182 -12.15 -9.79 -6.61
C LEU A 182 -10.72 -10.12 -7.10
N ASP A 183 -10.57 -10.61 -8.33
CA ASP A 183 -9.29 -10.90 -9.00
C ASP A 183 -8.60 -9.65 -9.57
#